data_AF-A0A7S0FBL2-F1
#
_entry.id   AF-A0A7S0FBL2-F1
#
_cell.length_a   1.000
_cell.length_b   1.000
_cell.length_c   1.000
_cell.angle_alpha   90.00
_cell.angle_beta   90.00
_cell.angle_gamma   90.00
#
_symmetry.space_group_name_H-M   'P 1'
#
loop_
_entity.id
_entity.type
_entity.pdbx_description
1 polymer ?
#
loop_
_entity_poly.entity_id
_entity_poly.type
_entity_poly.pdbx_seq_one_letter_code
_entity_poly.pdbx_strand_id
1 'polypeptide(L)'
;GEREAGGFASPDEVGDGLESLLRASLAKGVLHAEAKAAFTEFGAYRDDTGRWRLKCSRDNEAEVYANRVAIADYLQERHVNVEVQLMFGSKRRGKPEDQAAFFLRDWELAERVVSRCRQGSAVQVLYGVGHFLVLEDPELVAEKVSYWI
;
A
#
# COMPACT_ATOMS: atom_id res chain seq x y z
N GLY A 1 -9.52 -18.87 20.52
CA GLY A 1 -10.72 -18.25 19.92
C GLY A 1 -10.24 -17.28 18.89
N GLU A 2 -10.22 -17.71 17.62
CA GLU A 2 -9.80 -16.87 16.51
C GLU A 2 -10.86 -15.78 16.35
N ARG A 3 -10.49 -14.53 16.68
CA ARG A 3 -11.34 -13.38 16.37
C ARG A 3 -11.43 -13.34 14.85
N GLU A 4 -12.63 -13.53 14.30
CA GLU A 4 -12.91 -13.27 12.89
C GLU A 4 -12.27 -11.92 12.53
N ALA A 5 -11.37 -11.94 11.55
CA ALA A 5 -10.76 -10.73 11.05
C ALA A 5 -11.85 -9.88 10.38
N GLY A 6 -12.48 -8.99 11.12
CA GLY A 6 -13.34 -7.99 10.48
C GLY A 6 -14.49 -7.40 11.28
N GLY A 7 -14.50 -7.38 12.61
CA GLY A 7 -15.51 -6.61 13.35
C GLY A 7 -14.88 -5.80 14.47
N PHE A 8 -14.80 -4.48 14.30
CA PHE A 8 -14.31 -3.54 15.31
C PHE A 8 -15.47 -2.75 15.90
N ALA A 9 -15.40 -2.42 17.19
CA ALA A 9 -16.45 -1.69 17.90
C ALA A 9 -16.41 -0.18 17.58
N SER A 10 -15.26 0.35 17.16
CA SER A 10 -15.06 1.77 16.84
C SER A 10 -14.03 1.97 15.73
N PRO A 11 -13.96 3.17 15.12
CA PRO A 11 -12.88 3.56 14.22
C PRO A 11 -11.50 3.50 14.90
N ASP A 12 -11.42 3.87 16.19
CA ASP A 12 -10.17 3.84 16.94
C ASP A 12 -9.61 2.42 17.04
N GLU A 13 -10.48 1.42 17.28
CA GLU A 13 -10.08 0.00 17.28
C GLU A 13 -9.60 -0.49 15.90
N VAL A 14 -10.18 0.03 14.81
CA VAL A 14 -9.68 -0.25 13.44
C VAL A 14 -8.28 0.32 13.28
N GLY A 15 -8.08 1.58 13.68
CA GLY A 15 -6.78 2.23 13.65
C GLY A 15 -5.73 1.45 14.44
N ASP A 16 -6.05 1.06 15.68
CA ASP A 16 -5.16 0.27 16.54
C ASP A 16 -4.88 -1.12 15.98
N GLY A 17 -5.88 -1.75 15.35
CA GLY A 17 -5.72 -3.01 14.63
C GLY A 17 -4.75 -2.88 13.45
N LEU A 18 -4.87 -1.81 12.66
CA LEU A 18 -3.94 -1.48 11.58
C LEU A 18 -2.53 -1.23 12.13
N GLU A 19 -2.41 -0.47 13.22
CA GLU A 19 -1.13 -0.22 13.87
C GLU A 19 -0.48 -1.50 14.38
N SER A 20 -1.25 -2.45 14.91
CA SER A 20 -0.76 -3.78 15.31
C SER A 20 -0.26 -4.61 14.11
N LEU A 21 -1.03 -4.65 13.02
CA LEU A 21 -0.64 -5.31 11.76
C LEU A 21 0.62 -4.66 11.12
N LEU A 22 0.75 -3.36 11.30
CA LEU A 22 1.86 -2.57 10.81
C LEU A 22 3.09 -2.71 11.72
N ARG A 23 2.96 -2.73 13.05
CA ARG A 23 4.06 -3.03 13.98
C ARG A 23 4.73 -4.38 13.68
N ALA A 24 3.96 -5.40 13.27
CA ALA A 24 4.50 -6.68 12.82
C ALA A 24 5.32 -6.60 11.50
N SER A 25 5.27 -5.46 10.81
CA SER A 25 5.79 -5.24 9.45
C SER A 25 6.76 -4.07 9.34
N LEU A 26 6.74 -3.17 10.33
CA LEU A 26 7.41 -1.88 10.32
C LEU A 26 8.50 -1.88 11.40
N ALA A 27 9.74 -1.73 10.97
CA ALA A 27 10.91 -1.62 11.85
C ALA A 27 10.91 -0.38 12.79
N LYS A 28 9.94 0.54 12.68
CA LYS A 28 9.88 1.79 13.47
C LYS A 28 8.69 1.94 14.42
N GLY A 29 7.79 0.95 14.47
CA GLY A 29 6.91 0.75 15.62
C GLY A 29 5.80 1.77 15.93
N VAL A 30 5.63 2.90 15.21
CA VAL A 30 4.50 3.82 15.44
C VAL A 30 4.10 4.50 14.12
N LEU A 31 2.79 4.59 13.84
CA LEU A 31 2.25 5.30 12.68
C LEU A 31 2.04 6.79 12.97
N HIS A 32 2.11 7.63 11.95
CA HIS A 32 1.71 9.02 12.09
C HIS A 32 0.20 9.12 12.40
N ALA A 33 -0.17 9.84 13.46
CA ALA A 33 -1.53 9.84 14.00
C ALA A 33 -2.57 10.35 12.99
N GLU A 34 -2.28 11.43 12.26
CA GLU A 34 -3.18 11.99 11.26
C GLU A 34 -3.32 11.06 10.04
N ALA A 35 -2.24 10.41 9.63
CA ALA A 35 -2.26 9.47 8.52
C ALA A 35 -3.06 8.20 8.88
N LYS A 36 -2.95 7.75 10.14
CA LYS A 36 -3.75 6.66 10.71
C LYS A 36 -5.24 7.02 10.71
N ALA A 37 -5.60 8.21 11.18
CA ALA A 37 -7.00 8.66 11.21
C ALA A 37 -7.62 8.73 9.80
N ALA A 38 -6.93 9.36 8.85
CA ALA A 38 -7.39 9.43 7.46
C ALA A 38 -7.53 8.03 6.84
N PHE A 39 -6.55 7.15 7.04
CA PHE A 39 -6.61 5.80 6.48
C PHE A 39 -7.73 4.96 7.10
N THR A 40 -8.03 5.13 8.39
CA THR A 40 -9.19 4.49 9.03
C THR A 40 -10.50 4.95 8.39
N GLU A 41 -10.67 6.25 8.16
CA GLU A 41 -11.88 6.79 7.53
C GLU A 41 -12.07 6.27 6.10
N PHE A 42 -11.00 6.23 5.31
CA PHE A 42 -11.06 5.75 3.92
C PHE A 42 -11.07 4.22 3.80
N GLY A 43 -10.36 3.53 4.68
CA GLY A 43 -10.10 2.09 4.62
C GLY A 43 -11.13 1.26 5.38
N ALA A 44 -12.00 1.88 6.16
CA ALA A 44 -13.07 1.21 6.89
C ALA A 44 -14.46 1.61 6.38
N TYR A 45 -15.45 0.79 6.70
CA TYR A 45 -16.87 1.09 6.54
C TYR A 45 -17.64 0.52 7.70
N ARG A 46 -18.86 1.02 7.92
CA ARG A 46 -19.79 0.46 8.90
C ARG A 46 -20.74 -0.49 8.20
N ASP A 47 -20.82 -1.73 8.65
CA ASP A 47 -21.77 -2.71 8.12
C ASP A 47 -23.20 -2.47 8.65
N ASP A 48 -24.15 -3.25 8.14
CA ASP A 48 -25.56 -3.23 8.53
C ASP A 48 -25.81 -3.62 10.00
N THR A 49 -24.86 -4.34 10.62
CA THR A 49 -24.87 -4.66 12.05
C THR A 49 -24.33 -3.52 12.92
N GLY A 50 -23.89 -2.43 12.31
CA GLY A 50 -23.33 -1.27 12.99
C GLY A 50 -21.88 -1.46 13.44
N ARG A 51 -21.19 -2.52 12.99
CA ARG A 51 -19.77 -2.79 13.27
C ARG A 51 -18.89 -2.14 12.22
N TRP A 52 -17.69 -1.75 12.62
CA TRP A 52 -16.69 -1.25 11.69
C TRP A 52 -15.90 -2.41 11.09
N ARG A 53 -15.75 -2.41 9.76
CA ARG A 53 -15.00 -3.42 9.00
C ARG A 53 -13.98 -2.73 8.10
N LEU A 54 -12.85 -3.40 7.84
CA LEU A 54 -11.92 -2.98 6.80
C LEU A 54 -12.50 -3.31 5.42
N LYS A 55 -12.35 -2.40 4.45
CA LYS A 55 -12.81 -2.60 3.06
C LYS A 55 -12.12 -3.78 2.37
N CYS A 56 -10.89 -4.08 2.78
CA CYS A 56 -10.15 -5.26 2.34
C CYS A 56 -10.15 -6.30 3.47
N SER A 57 -11.13 -7.21 3.47
CA SER A 57 -11.01 -8.44 4.28
C SER A 57 -9.89 -9.32 3.72
N ARG A 58 -9.32 -10.21 4.53
CA ARG A 58 -8.30 -11.17 4.06
C ARG A 58 -8.82 -12.05 2.92
N ASP A 59 -10.07 -12.47 2.97
CA ASP A 59 -10.67 -13.34 1.96
C ASP A 59 -10.87 -12.58 0.63
N ASN A 60 -11.34 -11.33 0.70
CA ASN A 60 -11.42 -10.47 -0.48
C ASN A 60 -10.02 -10.14 -1.02
N GLU A 61 -9.04 -9.92 -0.16
CA GLU A 61 -7.67 -9.63 -0.57
C GLU A 61 -7.04 -10.85 -1.28
N ALA A 62 -7.26 -12.06 -0.78
CA ALA A 62 -6.81 -13.30 -1.43
C ALA A 62 -7.50 -13.52 -2.78
N GLU A 63 -8.81 -13.29 -2.86
CA GLU A 63 -9.57 -13.40 -4.12
C GLU A 63 -9.12 -12.34 -5.15
N VAL A 64 -8.92 -11.09 -4.72
CA VAL A 64 -8.37 -10.02 -5.55
C VAL A 64 -6.96 -10.37 -6.03
N TYR A 65 -6.08 -10.89 -5.16
CA TYR A 65 -4.74 -11.29 -5.57
C TYR A 65 -4.72 -12.51 -6.49
N ALA A 66 -5.67 -13.44 -6.34
CA ALA A 66 -5.81 -14.60 -7.22
C ALA A 66 -6.27 -14.21 -8.63
N ASN A 67 -7.10 -13.16 -8.74
CA ASN A 67 -7.70 -12.72 -10.00
C ASN A 67 -7.09 -11.43 -10.56
N ARG A 68 -6.05 -10.86 -9.92
CA ARG A 68 -5.44 -9.63 -10.41
C ARG A 68 -4.76 -9.88 -11.76
N VAL A 69 -5.13 -9.06 -12.74
CA VAL A 69 -4.26 -8.80 -13.89
C VAL A 69 -3.28 -7.73 -13.42
N ALA A 70 -1.98 -8.01 -13.49
CA ALA A 70 -0.99 -6.99 -13.13
C ALA A 70 -1.21 -5.77 -14.04
N ILE A 71 -1.17 -4.56 -13.47
CA ILE A 71 -1.42 -3.34 -14.24
C ILE A 71 -0.46 -3.21 -15.43
N ALA A 72 0.78 -3.70 -15.30
CA ALA A 72 1.72 -3.75 -16.43
C ALA A 72 1.23 -4.65 -17.58
N ASP A 73 0.54 -5.75 -17.27
CA ASP A 73 -0.01 -6.68 -18.26
C ASP A 73 -1.25 -6.09 -18.93
N TYR A 74 -2.10 -5.38 -18.19
CA TYR A 74 -3.21 -4.61 -18.77
C TYR A 74 -2.74 -3.47 -19.68
N LEU A 75 -1.61 -2.85 -19.35
CA LEU A 75 -1.00 -1.79 -20.16
C LEU A 75 -0.18 -2.31 -21.34
N GLN A 76 0.04 -3.62 -21.49
CA GLN A 76 0.79 -4.15 -22.65
C GLN A 76 0.20 -3.71 -23.99
N GLU A 77 -1.12 -3.58 -24.05
CA GLU A 77 -1.86 -3.24 -25.27
C GLU A 77 -2.18 -1.74 -25.39
N ARG A 78 -1.76 -0.89 -24.42
CA ARG A 78 -2.24 0.49 -24.31
C ARG A 78 -1.13 1.47 -23.92
N HIS A 79 -1.06 2.58 -24.66
CA HIS A 79 -0.27 3.74 -24.26
C HIS A 79 -1.11 4.67 -23.38
N VAL A 80 -0.51 5.16 -22.30
CA VAL A 80 -1.15 6.07 -21.36
C VAL A 80 -0.60 7.47 -21.57
N ASN A 81 -1.45 8.40 -22.02
CA ASN A 81 -1.04 9.79 -22.33
C ASN A 81 -0.91 10.70 -21.08
N VAL A 82 -0.83 10.13 -19.89
CA VAL A 82 -0.57 10.86 -18.64
C VAL A 82 0.84 10.56 -18.14
N GLU A 83 1.44 11.55 -17.49
CA GLU A 83 2.69 11.39 -16.74
C GLU A 83 2.39 10.73 -15.40
N VAL A 84 3.17 9.73 -15.03
CA VAL A 84 2.97 8.94 -13.81
C VAL A 84 4.27 8.87 -13.02
N GLN A 85 4.18 9.11 -11.72
CA GLN A 85 5.22 8.81 -10.75
C GLN A 85 4.81 7.56 -9.96
N LEU A 86 5.60 6.49 -10.04
CA LEU A 86 5.41 5.32 -9.20
C LEU A 86 6.43 5.34 -8.05
N MET A 87 5.94 5.33 -6.81
CA MET A 87 6.78 5.33 -5.61
C MET A 87 6.79 3.96 -4.93
N PHE A 88 7.99 3.48 -4.56
CA PHE A 88 8.20 2.17 -3.92
C PHE A 88 8.98 2.31 -2.63
N GLY A 89 8.51 1.69 -1.56
CA GLY A 89 9.28 1.56 -0.33
C GLY A 89 10.46 0.58 -0.50
N SER A 90 11.62 0.93 0.06
CA SER A 90 12.80 0.06 0.06
C SER A 90 12.68 -1.14 1.01
N LYS A 91 11.81 -1.06 2.04
CA LYS A 91 11.60 -2.16 3.00
C LYS A 91 10.60 -3.17 2.46
N ARG A 92 10.89 -4.46 2.65
CA ARG A 92 10.01 -5.56 2.22
C ARG A 92 9.62 -6.44 3.40
N ARG A 93 8.38 -6.93 3.38
CA ARG A 93 7.92 -7.99 4.28
C ARG A 93 8.56 -9.32 3.87
N GLY A 94 8.67 -10.25 4.82
CA GLY A 94 9.18 -11.60 4.57
C GLY A 94 10.62 -11.78 5.02
N LYS A 95 11.15 -12.99 4.81
CA LYS A 95 12.50 -13.35 5.24
C LYS A 95 13.55 -12.62 4.40
N PRO A 96 14.70 -12.22 4.97
CA PRO A 96 15.72 -11.44 4.25
C PRO A 96 16.12 -12.03 2.89
N GLU A 97 16.21 -13.35 2.79
CA GLU A 97 16.57 -14.07 1.56
C GLU A 97 15.57 -13.85 0.39
N ASP A 98 14.30 -13.60 0.69
CA ASP A 98 13.26 -13.40 -0.33
C ASP A 98 13.10 -11.92 -0.70
N GLN A 99 13.57 -11.00 0.15
CA GLN A 99 13.34 -9.56 0.00
C GLN A 99 13.97 -8.99 -1.28
N ALA A 100 15.17 -9.45 -1.64
CA ALA A 100 15.86 -9.01 -2.85
C ALA A 100 15.10 -9.45 -4.13
N ALA A 101 14.64 -10.71 -4.16
CA ALA A 101 13.87 -11.24 -5.29
C ALA A 101 12.51 -10.53 -5.43
N PHE A 102 11.81 -10.29 -4.32
CA PHE A 102 10.56 -9.52 -4.35
C PHE A 102 10.78 -8.08 -4.79
N PHE A 103 11.86 -7.43 -4.35
CA PHE A 103 12.19 -6.09 -4.78
C PHE A 103 12.41 -6.03 -6.30
N LEU A 104 13.25 -6.92 -6.84
CA LEU A 104 13.56 -6.96 -8.27
C LEU A 104 12.31 -7.18 -9.12
N ARG A 105 11.48 -8.16 -8.77
CA ARG A 105 10.22 -8.43 -9.49
C ARG A 105 9.30 -7.20 -9.52
N ASP A 106 9.12 -6.56 -8.37
CA ASP A 106 8.24 -5.39 -8.27
C ASP A 106 8.83 -4.17 -9.00
N TRP A 107 10.16 -4.04 -9.01
CA TRP A 107 10.90 -3.01 -9.75
C TRP A 107 10.72 -3.17 -11.27
N GLU A 108 10.94 -4.37 -11.79
CA GLU A 108 10.74 -4.69 -13.22
C GLU A 108 9.29 -4.47 -13.65
N LEU A 109 8.33 -4.73 -12.76
CA LEU A 109 6.92 -4.42 -13.02
C LEU A 109 6.69 -2.90 -13.13
N ALA A 110 7.30 -2.12 -12.24
CA ALA A 110 7.20 -0.67 -12.23
C ALA A 110 7.79 -0.03 -13.49
N GLU A 111 8.98 -0.45 -13.88
CA GLU A 111 9.65 0.05 -15.09
C GLU A 111 8.83 -0.27 -16.33
N ARG A 112 8.24 -1.46 -16.40
CA ARG A 112 7.32 -1.81 -17.50
C ARG A 112 6.12 -0.88 -17.57
N VAL A 113 5.48 -0.54 -16.44
CA VAL A 113 4.37 0.42 -16.41
C VAL A 113 4.81 1.78 -16.91
N VAL A 114 5.90 2.33 -16.35
CA VAL A 114 6.40 3.67 -16.70
C VAL A 114 6.80 3.76 -18.17
N SER A 115 7.34 2.69 -18.76
CA SER A 115 7.70 2.64 -20.19
C SER A 115 6.50 2.79 -21.14
N ARG A 116 5.27 2.60 -20.64
CA ARG A 116 4.02 2.74 -21.40
C ARG A 116 3.31 4.07 -21.18
N CYS A 117 3.79 4.87 -20.24
CA CYS A 117 3.25 6.19 -19.92
C CYS A 117 3.91 7.28 -20.75
N ARG A 118 3.41 8.52 -20.63
CA ARG A 118 3.97 9.69 -21.31
C ARG A 118 5.41 9.95 -20.86
N GLN A 119 6.22 10.50 -21.77
CA GLN A 119 7.57 10.99 -21.48
C GLN A 119 7.55 11.93 -20.28
N GLY A 120 8.42 11.68 -19.30
CA GLY A 120 8.42 12.36 -17.99
C GLY A 120 7.98 11.46 -16.83
N SER A 121 7.35 10.32 -17.13
CA SER A 121 7.01 9.30 -16.12
C SER A 121 8.27 8.67 -15.50
N ALA A 122 8.23 8.31 -14.21
CA ALA A 122 9.38 7.76 -13.51
C ALA A 122 8.99 6.80 -12.38
N VAL A 123 9.96 5.96 -12.02
CA VAL A 123 9.92 5.11 -10.83
C VAL A 123 10.86 5.71 -9.78
N GLN A 124 10.40 5.79 -8.54
CA GLN A 124 11.19 6.29 -7.42
C GLN A 124 11.19 5.31 -6.25
N VAL A 125 12.37 5.11 -5.66
CA VAL A 125 12.52 4.36 -4.40
C VAL A 125 12.53 5.34 -3.22
N LEU A 126 11.66 5.10 -2.26
CA LEU A 126 11.63 5.76 -0.97
C LEU A 126 12.37 4.90 0.05
N TYR A 127 13.56 5.34 0.43
CA TYR A 127 14.40 4.61 1.37
C TYR A 127 13.86 4.70 2.80
N GLY A 128 13.87 3.57 3.50
CA GLY A 128 13.49 3.52 4.90
C GLY A 128 11.99 3.41 5.17
N VAL A 129 11.16 3.27 4.14
CA VAL A 129 9.73 2.95 4.25
C VAL A 129 9.40 1.64 3.53
N GLY A 130 8.34 0.96 3.95
CA GLY A 130 7.82 -0.28 3.39
C GLY A 130 6.54 -0.11 2.59
N HIS A 131 5.67 -1.12 2.60
CA HIS A 131 4.46 -1.16 1.77
C HIS A 131 3.48 0.00 2.07
N PHE A 132 3.50 0.51 3.30
CA PHE A 132 2.58 1.55 3.76
C PHE A 132 3.28 2.91 3.86
N LEU A 133 3.97 3.30 2.77
CA LEU A 133 4.78 4.51 2.63
C LEU A 133 4.16 5.74 3.34
N VAL A 134 2.90 6.06 3.02
CA VAL A 134 2.19 7.24 3.53
C VAL A 134 1.95 7.18 5.05
N LEU A 135 1.81 5.98 5.61
CA LEU A 135 1.61 5.80 7.05
C LEU A 135 2.94 5.80 7.82
N GLU A 136 4.01 5.35 7.16
CA GLU A 136 5.35 5.27 7.73
C GLU A 136 6.08 6.62 7.76
N ASP A 137 5.96 7.41 6.70
CA ASP A 137 6.62 8.70 6.56
C ASP A 137 5.82 9.62 5.61
N PRO A 138 4.72 10.25 6.09
CA PRO A 138 3.87 11.10 5.27
C PRO A 138 4.61 12.33 4.75
N GLU A 139 5.58 12.87 5.51
CA GLU A 139 6.38 14.02 5.11
C GLU A 139 7.28 13.68 3.93
N LEU A 140 7.99 12.53 3.98
CA LEU A 140 8.80 12.05 2.87
C LEU A 140 7.97 11.86 1.60
N VAL A 141 6.77 11.28 1.71
CA VAL A 141 5.89 11.10 0.55
C VAL A 141 5.41 12.46 0.02
N ALA A 142 4.97 13.36 0.89
CA ALA A 142 4.50 14.69 0.51
C ALA A 142 5.60 15.52 -0.17
N GLU A 143 6.85 15.43 0.31
CA GLU A 143 8.02 16.04 -0.34
C GLU A 143 8.18 15.54 -1.78
N LYS A 144 8.06 14.21 -2.00
CA LYS A 144 8.25 13.63 -3.33
C LYS A 144 7.12 13.93 -4.30
N VAL A 145 5.88 14.03 -3.81
CA VAL A 145 4.73 14.46 -4.62
C VAL A 145 4.88 15.95 -4.98
N SER A 146 5.25 16.80 -4.03
CA SER A 146 5.36 18.25 -4.25
C SER A 146 6.49 18.63 -5.21
N TYR A 147 7.56 17.83 -5.31
CA TYR A 147 8.63 18.03 -6.29
C TYR A 147 8.22 17.67 -7.72
N TRP A 148 7.15 16.90 -7.89
CA TRP A 148 6.70 16.39 -9.18
C TRP A 148 5.63 17.28 -9.85
N ILE A 149 4.78 17.92 -9.05
CA ILE A 149 3.72 18.83 -9.51
C ILE A 149 4.31 20.18 -9.90
#